data_AF-A0A2G9NYM6-F1
#
_entry.id   AF-A0A2G9NYM6-F1
#
_cell.length_a   1.000
_cell.length_b   1.000
_cell.length_c   1.000
_cell.angle_alpha   90.00
_cell.angle_beta   90.00
_cell.angle_gamma   90.00
#
_symmetry.space_group_name_H-M   'P 1'
#
loop_
_entity.id
_entity.type
_entity.pdbx_description
1 polymer ?
#
loop_
_entity_poly.entity_id
_entity_poly.type
_entity_poly.pdbx_seq_one_letter_code
_entity_poly.pdbx_strand_id
1 'polypeptide(L)' 'ERLYFSGEVYERYKAVAKKLGKEPRTARWYREYLGGLESAGLVTTVLSGKGVRGHTTLIKLAYEPDKVKRVIEKTLLAE' A
#
# COMPACT_ATOMS: atom_id res chain seq x y z
N GLU A 1 3.06 10.52 12.33
CA GLU A 1 2.70 10.16 10.93
C GLU A 1 3.80 9.26 10.36
N ARG A 2 3.48 8.04 9.92
CA ARG A 2 4.50 7.05 9.49
C ARG A 2 4.50 6.94 7.97
N LEU A 3 5.67 7.15 7.36
CA LEU A 3 5.93 6.87 5.94
C LEU A 3 6.49 5.46 5.82
N TYR A 4 6.06 4.74 4.78
CA TYR A 4 6.51 3.38 4.50
C TYR A 4 7.13 3.30 3.11
N PHE A 5 8.17 2.48 2.93
CA PHE A 5 8.72 2.25 1.61
C PHE A 5 7.77 1.38 0.79
N SER A 6 7.54 1.75 -0.47
CA SER A 6 6.62 1.02 -1.35
C SER A 6 7.03 -0.44 -1.56
N GLY A 7 8.33 -0.73 -1.52
CA GLY A 7 8.88 -2.08 -1.56
C GLY A 7 8.50 -2.91 -0.33
N GLU A 8 8.61 -2.36 0.87
CA GLU A 8 8.24 -3.06 2.11
C GLU A 8 6.73 -3.37 2.14
N VAL A 9 5.91 -2.42 1.71
CA VAL A 9 4.47 -2.60 1.58
C VAL A 9 4.15 -3.70 0.57
N TYR A 10 4.88 -3.76 -0.55
CA TYR A 10 4.72 -4.83 -1.55
C TYR A 10 5.12 -6.22 -1.01
N GLU A 11 6.23 -6.33 -0.29
CA GLU A 11 6.62 -7.58 0.38
C GLU A 11 5.54 -8.05 1.37
N ARG A 12 4.97 -7.11 2.13
CA ARG A 12 3.88 -7.43 3.06
C ARG A 12 2.61 -7.87 2.32
N TYR A 13 2.26 -7.20 1.22
CA TYR A 13 1.16 -7.60 0.34
C TYR A 13 1.34 -9.03 -0.16
N LYS A 14 2.54 -9.38 -0.67
CA LYS A 14 2.84 -10.74 -1.14
C LYS A 14 2.65 -11.77 -0.04
N ALA A 15 3.12 -11.47 1.17
CA ALA A 15 2.96 -12.37 2.32
C ALA A 15 1.49 -12.59 2.69
N VAL A 16 0.66 -11.54 2.66
CA VAL A 16 -0.79 -11.64 2.95
C VAL A 16 -1.51 -12.42 1.84
N ALA A 17 -1.23 -12.13 0.56
CA ALA A 17 -1.84 -12.85 -0.56
C ALA A 17 -1.59 -14.36 -0.47
N LYS A 18 -0.34 -14.75 -0.21
CA LYS A 18 0.04 -16.16 -0.02
C LYS A 18 -0.70 -16.82 1.15
N LYS A 19 -0.85 -16.12 2.28
CA LYS A 19 -1.62 -16.62 3.43
C LYS A 19 -3.09 -16.84 3.12
N LEU A 20 -3.65 -16.06 2.20
CA LEU A 20 -5.03 -16.21 1.71
C LEU A 20 -5.15 -17.21 0.56
N GLY A 21 -4.08 -17.95 0.23
CA GLY A 21 -4.06 -18.90 -0.90
C GLY A 21 -4.16 -18.24 -2.28
N LYS A 22 -3.90 -16.92 -2.38
CA LYS A 22 -3.95 -16.17 -3.64
C LYS A 22 -2.56 -15.88 -4.16
N GLU A 23 -2.38 -15.99 -5.48
CA GLU A 23 -1.14 -15.56 -6.11
C GLU A 23 -1.00 -14.03 -6.09
N PRO A 24 0.11 -13.48 -5.57
CA PRO A 24 0.31 -12.04 -5.58
C PRO A 24 0.52 -11.51 -6.99
N ARG A 25 -0.08 -10.36 -7.29
CA ARG A 25 0.16 -9.64 -8.55
C ARG A 25 1.58 -9.09 -8.61
N THR A 26 2.08 -8.89 -9.83
CA THR A 26 3.45 -8.40 -10.07
C THR A 26 3.67 -6.98 -9.55
N ALA A 27 4.93 -6.59 -9.37
CA ALA A 27 5.29 -5.25 -8.92
C ALA A 27 4.84 -4.14 -9.89
N ARG A 28 4.61 -4.46 -11.17
CA ARG A 28 4.04 -3.53 -12.14
C ARG A 28 2.58 -3.22 -11.80
N TRP A 29 1.75 -4.26 -11.69
CA TRP A 29 0.35 -4.13 -11.30
C TRP A 29 0.20 -3.43 -9.95
N TYR A 30 1.05 -3.80 -8.98
CA TYR A 30 1.07 -3.14 -7.67
C TYR A 30 1.26 -1.61 -7.77
N ARG A 31 2.19 -1.14 -8.62
CA ARG A 31 2.40 0.30 -8.85
C ARG A 31 1.19 0.96 -9.50
N GLU A 32 0.55 0.29 -10.46
CA GLU A 32 -0.68 0.78 -11.10
C GLU A 32 -1.82 0.90 -10.06
N TYR A 33 -1.99 -0.10 -9.19
CA TYR A 33 -2.95 -0.04 -8.09
C TYR A 33 -2.66 1.11 -7.11
N LEU A 34 -1.40 1.33 -6.75
CA LEU A 34 -1.01 2.46 -5.90
C LEU A 34 -1.36 3.81 -6.53
N GLY A 35 -1.11 3.98 -7.84
CA GLY A 35 -1.50 5.19 -8.56
C GLY A 35 -3.02 5.41 -8.56
N GLY A 36 -3.80 4.32 -8.67
CA GLY A 36 -5.25 4.38 -8.53
C GLY A 36 -5.71 4.80 -7.13
N LEU A 37 -5.09 4.26 -6.08
CA LEU A 37 -5.38 4.64 -4.69
C LEU A 37 -5.00 6.10 -4.39
N GLU A 38 -3.91 6.57 -4.99
CA GLU A 38 -3.48 7.96 -4.87
C GLU A 38 -4.44 8.91 -5.57
N SER A 39 -4.87 8.57 -6.80
CA SER A 39 -5.87 9.36 -7.54
C SER A 39 -7.22 9.41 -6.82
N ALA A 40 -7.59 8.36 -6.09
CA ALA A 40 -8.77 8.33 -5.24
C ALA A 40 -8.61 9.11 -3.91
N GLY A 41 -7.43 9.65 -3.61
CA GLY A 41 -7.14 10.37 -2.38
C GLY A 41 -7.08 9.49 -1.13
N LEU A 42 -6.86 8.18 -1.29
CA LEU A 42 -6.79 7.21 -0.17
C LEU A 42 -5.37 7.10 0.40
N VAL A 43 -4.37 7.27 -0.47
CA VAL A 43 -2.95 7.27 -0.11
C VAL A 43 -2.26 8.48 -0.73
N THR A 44 -1.11 8.84 -0.18
CA THR A 44 -0.21 9.85 -0.74
C THR A 44 1.14 9.21 -0.97
N THR A 45 1.71 9.41 -2.15
CA THR A 45 3.08 8.96 -2.44
C THR A 45 4.04 10.13 -2.46
N VAL A 46 5.26 9.89 -1.96
CA VAL A 46 6.34 10.89 -1.95
C VAL A 46 7.59 10.24 -2.52
N LEU A 47 8.22 10.90 -3.48
CA LEU A 47 9.51 10.43 -3.99
C LEU A 47 10.59 10.68 -2.94
N SER A 48 11.39 9.64 -2.64
CA SER A 48 12.55 9.80 -1.77
C SER A 48 13.61 10.66 -2.47
N GLY A 49 14.10 11.70 -1.78
CA GLY A 49 15.09 12.65 -2.29
C GLY A 49 16.53 12.12 -2.28
N LYS A 50 17.48 12.97 -2.72
CA LYS A 50 18.93 12.68 -2.81
C LYS A 50 19.47 12.17 -1.46
N GLY A 51 19.88 10.89 -1.42
CA GLY A 51 20.47 10.26 -0.23
C GLY A 51 20.02 8.82 0.03
N VAL A 52 18.89 8.40 -0.54
CA VAL A 52 18.43 7.01 -0.53
C VAL A 52 18.90 6.32 -1.80
N ARG A 53 19.53 5.14 -1.68
CA ARG A 53 19.97 4.32 -2.83
C ARG A 53 18.74 3.95 -3.66
N GLY A 54 18.57 4.61 -4.80
CA GLY A 54 17.46 4.41 -5.74
C GLY A 54 16.28 5.35 -5.52
N HIS A 55 15.57 5.66 -6.60
CA HIS A 55 14.31 6.42 -6.59
C HIS A 55 13.21 5.57 -5.94
N THR A 56 13.20 5.48 -4.60
CA THR A 56 12.20 4.71 -3.86
C THR A 56 11.00 5.60 -3.52
N THR A 57 9.79 5.07 -3.73
CA THR A 57 8.54 5.76 -3.40
C THR A 57 8.16 5.48 -1.96
N LEU A 58 7.91 6.53 -1.18
CA LEU A 58 7.32 6.46 0.15
C LEU A 58 5.80 6.56 0.03
N ILE A 59 5.08 5.84 0.89
CA ILE A 59 3.62 5.79 0.91
C ILE A 59 3.14 6.19 2.30
N LYS A 60 2.09 7.00 2.33
CA LYS A 60 1.35 7.41 3.52
C LYS A 60 -0.15 7.17 3.31
N LEU A 61 -0.86 6.81 4.38
CA LEU A 61 -2.32 6.81 4.38
C LEU A 61 -2.85 8.26 4.50
N ALA A 62 -3.80 8.62 3.65
CA ALA A 62 -4.44 9.94 3.71
C ALA A 62 -5.36 10.09 4.93
N TYR A 63 -5.85 8.97 5.47
CA TYR A 63 -6.76 8.90 6.61
C TYR A 63 -6.11 8.19 7.80
N GLU A 64 -6.71 8.37 8.97
CA GLU A 64 -6.29 7.72 10.20
C GLU A 64 -6.32 6.17 10.06
N PRO A 65 -5.22 5.46 10.41
CA PRO A 65 -5.12 4.02 10.21
C PRO A 65 -6.27 3.22 10.84
N ASP A 66 -6.71 3.63 12.04
CA ASP A 66 -7.79 2.96 12.76
C ASP A 66 -9.14 3.08 12.03
N LYS A 67 -9.41 4.22 11.40
CA LYS A 67 -10.63 4.40 10.59
C LYS A 67 -10.60 3.52 9.35
N VAL A 68 -9.47 3.53 8.64
CA VAL A 68 -9.28 2.69 7.45
C VAL A 68 -9.44 1.22 7.80
N LYS A 69 -8.81 0.77 8.89
CA LYS A 69 -8.90 -0.61 9.37
C LYS A 69 -10.33 -1.02 9.67
N ARG A 70 -11.09 -0.21 10.41
CA ARG A 70 -12.51 -0.50 10.71
C ARG A 70 -13.36 -0.66 9.46
N VAL A 71 -13.16 0.20 8.46
CA VAL A 71 -13.89 0.12 7.19
C VAL A 71 -13.53 -1.16 6.44
N ILE A 72 -12.23 -1.48 6.32
CA ILE A 72 -11.76 -2.70 5.66
C ILE A 72 -12.29 -3.95 6.36
N GLU A 73 -12.20 -4.01 7.69
CA GLU A 73 -12.72 -5.13 8.48
C GLU A 73 -14.22 -5.28 8.33
N LYS A 74 -14.98 -4.18 8.36
CA LYS A 74 -16.43 -4.21 8.14
C LYS A 74 -16.78 -4.74 6.75
N THR A 75 -16.05 -4.35 5.71
CA THR A 75 -16.33 -4.82 4.35
C THR A 75 -15.90 -6.27 4.14
N LEU A 76 -14.75 -6.70 4.69
CA LEU A 76 -14.23 -8.06 4.52
C LEU A 76 -14.92 -9.11 5.40
N LEU A 77 -15.49 -8.72 6.56
CA LEU A 77 -16.22 -9.61 7.48
C LEU A 77 -17.74 -9.55 7.30
N ALA A 78 -18.23 -8.71 6.39
CA ALA A 78 -19.66 -8.65 6.04
C ALA A 78 -20.04 -9.59 4.87
N GLU A 79 -19.08 -10.39 4.37
CA GLU A 79 -19.33 -11.51 3.45
C GLU A 79 -19.43 -12.84 4.20
#